data_AF-A0A2V8WFW9-F1
#
_entry.id   AF-A0A2V8WFW9-F1
#
_cell.length_a   1.000
_cell.length_b   1.000
_cell.length_c   1.000
_cell.angle_alpha   90.00
_cell.angle_beta   90.00
_cell.angle_gamma   90.00
#
_symmetry.space_group_name_H-M   'P 1'
#
loop_
_entity.id
_entity.type
_entity.pdbx_description
1 polymer ?
#
loop_
_entity_poly.entity_id
_entity_poly.type
_entity_poly.pdbx_seq_one_letter_code
_entity_poly.pdbx_strand_id
1 'polypeptide(L)'
;MKRPEATEYADYYANYISKVPGSDVLSVLESQRLQMLQLFAGRSERDGSFRYAPGKWTVKEVLGHITDTERIFAYRALRFARADQTPLPGFEQEDYVRSGGFGERTLADLAEEFGA
;
A
#
# COMPACT_ATOMS: atom_id res chain seq x y z
N MET A 1 -13.18 14.59 -4.92
CA MET A 1 -12.06 14.99 -5.82
C MET A 1 -12.44 14.63 -7.24
N LYS A 2 -11.95 15.35 -8.26
CA LYS A 2 -12.16 14.93 -9.66
C LYS A 2 -11.07 13.93 -10.05
N ARG A 3 -11.37 13.04 -11.00
CA ARG A 3 -10.37 12.14 -11.60
C ARG A 3 -9.33 13.00 -12.32
N PRO A 4 -8.03 12.70 -12.21
CA PRO A 4 -7.01 13.51 -12.87
C PRO A 4 -7.09 13.35 -14.39
N GLU A 5 -6.87 14.45 -15.09
CA GLU A 5 -6.72 14.48 -16.55
C GLU A 5 -5.38 13.87 -16.96
N ALA A 6 -5.28 13.36 -18.19
CA ALA A 6 -4.05 12.71 -18.69
C ALA A 6 -2.81 13.61 -18.64
N THR A 7 -2.99 14.94 -18.62
CA THR A 7 -1.91 15.93 -18.50
C THR A 7 -1.41 16.14 -17.07
N GLU A 8 -2.07 15.56 -16.06
CA GLU A 8 -1.74 15.74 -14.64
C GLU A 8 -0.85 14.61 -14.07
N TYR A 9 -0.54 13.60 -14.87
CA TYR A 9 0.32 12.48 -14.48
C TYR A 9 1.16 11.96 -15.66
N ALA A 10 2.26 11.28 -15.35
CA ALA A 10 3.06 10.61 -16.37
C ALA A 10 2.32 9.38 -16.94
N ASP A 11 2.42 9.13 -18.25
CA ASP A 11 1.72 8.05 -18.97
C ASP A 11 1.81 6.67 -18.31
N TYR A 12 2.94 6.37 -17.66
CA TYR A 12 3.13 5.15 -16.89
C TYR A 12 2.00 4.88 -15.87
N TYR A 13 1.43 5.94 -15.27
CA TYR A 13 0.38 5.83 -14.26
C TYR A 13 -1.03 5.66 -14.85
N ALA A 14 -1.22 5.83 -16.16
CA ALA A 14 -2.53 5.75 -16.80
C ALA A 14 -3.24 4.43 -16.52
N ASN A 15 -2.51 3.31 -16.55
CA ASN A 15 -3.05 1.97 -16.28
C ASN A 15 -3.46 1.77 -14.82
N TYR A 16 -2.82 2.46 -13.87
CA TYR A 16 -3.21 2.37 -12.46
C TYR A 16 -4.44 3.23 -12.20
N ILE A 17 -4.45 4.45 -12.75
CA ILE A 17 -5.58 5.38 -12.63
C ILE A 17 -6.83 4.76 -13.28
N SER A 18 -6.71 4.08 -14.43
CA SER A 18 -7.85 3.44 -15.11
C SER A 18 -8.53 2.35 -14.28
N LYS A 19 -7.79 1.67 -13.40
CA LYS A 19 -8.31 0.61 -12.51
C LYS A 19 -9.14 1.12 -11.34
N VAL A 20 -9.09 2.42 -11.02
CA VAL A 20 -9.90 3.02 -9.98
C VAL A 20 -11.32 3.27 -10.52
N PRO A 21 -12.36 2.61 -9.97
CA PRO A 21 -13.73 2.81 -10.43
C PRO A 21 -14.31 4.14 -9.93
N GLY A 22 -15.26 4.69 -10.70
CA GLY A 22 -15.98 5.91 -10.30
C GLY A 22 -15.11 7.16 -10.24
N SER A 23 -15.58 8.16 -9.48
CA SER A 23 -14.92 9.46 -9.30
C SER A 23 -14.66 9.81 -7.82
N ASP A 24 -15.22 9.05 -6.87
CA ASP A 24 -15.01 9.26 -5.44
C ASP A 24 -13.90 8.37 -4.91
N VAL A 25 -12.66 8.87 -5.02
CA VAL A 25 -11.45 8.15 -4.58
C VAL A 25 -11.45 7.84 -3.09
N LEU A 26 -12.09 8.66 -2.25
CA LEU A 26 -12.10 8.44 -0.80
C LEU A 26 -12.98 7.26 -0.43
N SER A 27 -14.16 7.15 -1.06
CA SER A 27 -15.03 5.99 -0.90
C SER A 27 -14.38 4.71 -1.45
N VAL A 28 -13.63 4.80 -2.55
CA VAL A 28 -12.88 3.65 -3.08
C VAL A 28 -11.81 3.18 -2.10
N LEU A 29 -10.98 4.11 -1.57
CA LEU A 29 -9.94 3.80 -0.60
C LEU A 29 -10.52 3.11 0.64
N GLU A 30 -11.60 3.66 1.20
CA GLU A 30 -12.25 3.06 2.37
C GLU A 30 -12.81 1.66 2.07
N SER A 31 -13.44 1.48 0.90
CA SER A 31 -13.95 0.16 0.51
C SER A 31 -12.82 -0.86 0.29
N GLN A 32 -11.69 -0.46 -0.28
CA GLN A 32 -10.52 -1.32 -0.48
C GLN A 32 -9.86 -1.71 0.84
N ARG A 33 -9.76 -0.77 1.79
CA ARG A 33 -9.27 -1.04 3.15
C ARG A 33 -10.11 -2.13 3.81
N LEU A 34 -11.43 -2.02 3.79
CA LEU A 34 -12.34 -3.01 4.35
C LEU A 34 -12.24 -4.38 3.64
N GLN A 35 -12.14 -4.39 2.30
CA GLN A 35 -11.96 -5.62 1.53
C GLN A 35 -10.64 -6.33 1.87
N MET A 36 -9.55 -5.58 2.04
CA MET A 36 -8.25 -6.11 2.44
C MET A 36 -8.31 -6.70 3.85
N LEU A 37 -8.94 -6.01 4.81
CA LEU A 37 -9.12 -6.56 6.17
C LEU A 37 -9.93 -7.86 6.16
N GLN A 38 -11.02 -7.91 5.38
CA GLN A 38 -11.81 -9.13 5.21
C GLN A 38 -11.01 -10.26 4.54
N LEU A 39 -10.15 -9.94 3.57
CA LEU A 39 -9.30 -10.92 2.90
C LEU A 39 -8.36 -11.62 3.89
N PHE A 40 -7.83 -10.90 4.88
CA PHE A 40 -6.89 -11.42 5.87
C PHE A 40 -7.54 -12.04 7.11
N ALA A 41 -8.73 -11.59 7.52
CA ALA A 41 -9.43 -12.06 8.72
C ALA A 41 -9.65 -13.60 8.78
N GLY A 42 -9.66 -14.28 7.63
CA GLY A 42 -9.82 -15.74 7.52
C GLY A 42 -8.56 -16.52 7.14
N ARG A 43 -7.38 -15.90 7.17
CA ARG A 43 -6.13 -16.52 6.69
C ARG A 43 -5.29 -17.07 7.82
N SER A 44 -4.61 -18.17 7.53
CA SER A 44 -3.70 -18.81 8.47
C SER A 44 -2.30 -18.22 8.40
N GLU A 45 -1.48 -18.45 9.43
CA GLU A 45 -0.05 -18.10 9.40
C GLU A 45 0.71 -18.79 8.26
N ARG A 46 0.24 -19.96 7.82
CA ARG A 46 0.76 -20.65 6.64
C ARG A 46 0.51 -19.84 5.38
N ASP A 47 -0.67 -19.25 5.22
CA ASP A 47 -0.99 -18.36 4.09
C ASP A 47 -0.12 -17.10 4.15
N GLY A 48 0.07 -16.54 5.35
CA GLY A 48 0.96 -15.40 5.57
C GLY A 48 2.42 -15.68 5.15
N SER A 49 2.90 -16.88 5.42
CA SER A 49 4.28 -17.31 5.13
C SER A 49 4.49 -17.82 3.70
N PHE A 50 3.42 -17.91 2.90
CA PHE A 50 3.50 -18.39 1.52
C PHE A 50 4.24 -17.41 0.62
N ARG A 51 5.15 -17.93 -0.21
CA ARG A 51 5.78 -17.23 -1.34
C ARG A 51 5.76 -18.15 -2.56
N TYR A 52 5.45 -17.59 -3.74
CA TYR A 52 5.23 -18.40 -4.94
C TYR A 52 6.52 -18.85 -5.65
N ALA A 53 7.65 -18.23 -5.32
CA ALA A 53 8.96 -18.59 -5.87
C ALA A 53 10.10 -18.18 -4.91
N PRO A 54 11.28 -18.81 -5.05
CA PRO A 54 12.48 -18.38 -4.33
C PRO A 54 12.78 -16.89 -4.58
N GLY A 55 13.17 -16.18 -3.51
CA GLY A 55 13.50 -14.75 -3.57
C GLY A 55 12.31 -13.80 -3.72
N LYS A 56 11.07 -14.30 -3.79
CA LYS A 56 9.86 -13.47 -3.76
C LYS A 56 9.37 -13.26 -2.34
N TRP A 57 8.73 -12.11 -2.12
CA TRP A 57 8.13 -11.78 -0.83
C TRP A 57 7.02 -12.78 -0.47
N THR A 58 6.91 -13.03 0.82
CA THR A 58 5.77 -13.68 1.46
C THR A 58 4.57 -12.74 1.47
N VAL A 59 3.38 -13.30 1.73
CA VAL A 59 2.17 -12.47 1.91
C VAL A 59 2.34 -11.47 3.06
N LYS A 60 3.01 -11.85 4.16
CA LYS A 60 3.33 -10.94 5.27
C LYS A 60 4.24 -9.78 4.84
N GLU A 61 5.29 -10.07 4.06
CA GLU A 61 6.19 -9.04 3.52
C GLU A 61 5.46 -8.12 2.53
N VAL A 62 4.55 -8.63 1.70
CA VAL A 62 3.69 -7.82 0.83
C VAL A 62 2.77 -6.90 1.64
N LEU A 63 2.11 -7.43 2.67
CA LEU A 63 1.22 -6.64 3.52
C LEU A 63 2.00 -5.54 4.25
N GLY A 64 3.16 -5.87 4.83
CA GLY A 64 4.04 -4.88 5.45
C GLY A 64 4.49 -3.78 4.49
N HIS A 65 4.89 -4.15 3.27
CA HIS A 65 5.25 -3.19 2.23
C HIS A 65 4.10 -2.23 1.87
N ILE A 66 2.87 -2.75 1.75
CA ILE A 66 1.68 -1.92 1.50
C ILE A 66 1.48 -0.94 2.67
N THR A 67 1.52 -1.42 3.91
CA THR A 67 1.36 -0.59 5.11
C THR A 67 2.40 0.53 5.19
N ASP A 68 3.66 0.25 4.90
CA ASP A 68 4.71 1.27 4.87
C ASP A 68 4.51 2.27 3.72
N THR A 69 4.08 1.79 2.55
CA THR A 69 3.79 2.65 1.40
C THR A 69 2.65 3.61 1.70
N GLU A 70 1.58 3.16 2.37
CA GLU A 70 0.46 4.01 2.81
C GLU A 70 0.94 5.11 3.75
N ARG A 71 1.83 4.81 4.72
CA ARG A 71 2.42 5.82 5.62
C ARG A 71 3.22 6.87 4.87
N ILE A 72 4.06 6.43 3.93
CA ILE A 72 4.85 7.33 3.09
C ILE A 72 3.92 8.22 2.26
N PHE A 73 2.85 7.67 1.69
CA PHE A 73 1.91 8.42 0.85
C PHE A 73 1.03 9.36 1.65
N ALA A 74 0.57 8.98 2.84
CA ALA A 74 -0.13 9.85 3.77
C ALA A 74 0.74 11.06 4.18
N TYR A 75 2.02 10.81 4.47
CA TYR A 75 2.97 11.87 4.74
C TYR A 75 3.14 12.80 3.54
N ARG A 76 3.33 12.27 2.33
CA ARG A 76 3.45 13.07 1.10
C ARG A 76 2.17 13.89 0.84
N ALA A 77 1.00 13.31 1.04
CA ALA A 77 -0.28 14.00 0.90
C ALA A 77 -0.38 15.19 1.87
N LEU A 78 0.07 15.04 3.12
CA LEU A 78 0.14 16.15 4.07
C LEU A 78 1.09 17.27 3.57
N ARG A 79 2.28 16.91 3.07
CA ARG A 79 3.24 17.89 2.52
C ARG A 79 2.64 18.68 1.36
N PHE A 80 1.98 17.99 0.42
CA PHE A 80 1.27 18.62 -0.69
C PHE A 80 0.15 19.54 -0.20
N ALA A 81 -0.66 19.10 0.77
CA ALA A 81 -1.72 19.90 1.37
C ALA A 81 -1.23 21.12 2.17
N ARG A 82 0.08 21.25 2.41
CA ARG A 82 0.73 22.40 3.04
C ARG A 82 1.61 23.19 2.08
N ALA A 83 1.54 22.89 0.77
CA ALA A 83 2.38 23.48 -0.27
C ALA A 83 3.87 23.42 0.05
N ASP A 84 4.29 22.41 0.82
CA ASP A 84 5.68 22.25 1.22
C ASP A 84 6.53 21.84 0.01
N GLN A 85 7.54 22.67 -0.29
CA GLN A 85 8.38 22.54 -1.48
C GLN A 85 9.61 21.66 -1.26
N THR A 86 9.77 21.05 -0.09
CA THR A 86 10.91 20.17 0.17
C THR A 86 10.86 18.98 -0.78
N PRO A 87 11.98 18.64 -1.46
CA PRO A 87 12.03 17.47 -2.32
C PRO A 87 11.64 16.20 -1.56
N LEU A 88 10.73 15.42 -2.15
CA LEU A 88 10.25 14.17 -1.57
C LEU A 88 11.09 13.02 -2.14
N PRO A 89 12.02 12.43 -1.37
CA PRO A 89 12.85 11.35 -1.88
C PRO A 89 12.00 10.10 -2.18
N GLY A 90 12.46 9.33 -3.17
CA GLY A 90 12.03 7.94 -3.36
C GLY A 90 12.48 7.06 -2.18
N PHE A 91 12.10 5.80 -2.21
CA PHE A 91 12.56 4.81 -1.25
C PHE A 91 12.83 3.48 -1.95
N GLU A 92 13.86 2.76 -1.51
CA GLU A 92 14.23 1.46 -2.06
C GLU A 92 13.41 0.36 -1.38
N GLN A 93 12.36 -0.08 -2.08
CA GLN A 93 11.36 -1.03 -1.56
C GLN A 93 11.96 -2.34 -1.03
N GLU A 94 13.00 -2.88 -1.66
CA GLU A 94 13.64 -4.13 -1.22
C GLU A 94 14.35 -3.96 0.13
N ASP A 95 14.99 -2.81 0.36
CA ASP A 95 15.67 -2.54 1.63
C ASP A 95 14.69 -2.25 2.76
N TYR A 96 13.57 -1.62 2.45
CA TYR A 96 12.45 -1.45 3.39
C TYR A 96 11.90 -2.81 3.82
N VAL A 97 11.58 -3.69 2.88
CA VAL A 97 11.07 -5.04 3.21
C VAL A 97 12.09 -5.86 3.99
N ARG A 98 13.36 -5.83 3.58
CA ARG A 98 14.46 -6.52 4.27
C ARG A 98 14.63 -6.05 5.72
N SER A 99 14.42 -4.76 5.97
CA SER A 99 14.61 -4.15 7.30
C SER A 99 13.33 -4.16 8.15
N GLY A 100 12.16 -4.39 7.55
CA GLY A 100 10.86 -4.26 8.20
C GLY A 100 10.49 -5.40 9.16
N GLY A 101 11.21 -6.53 9.13
CA GLY A 101 10.98 -7.64 10.06
C GLY A 101 9.60 -8.31 9.94
N PHE A 102 8.90 -8.10 8.81
CA PHE A 102 7.51 -8.56 8.62
C PHE A 102 7.34 -10.08 8.73
N GLY A 103 8.38 -10.85 8.41
CA GLY A 103 8.40 -12.31 8.55
C GLY A 103 8.24 -12.80 10.00
N GLU A 104 8.66 -12.01 10.98
CA GLU A 104 8.65 -12.37 12.41
C GLU A 104 7.33 -12.02 13.11
N ARG A 105 6.46 -11.25 12.45
CA ARG A 105 5.15 -10.86 12.98
C ARG A 105 4.08 -11.84 12.57
N THR A 106 2.98 -11.89 13.33
CA THR A 106 1.82 -12.67 12.93
C THR A 106 1.10 -11.97 11.77
N LEU A 107 0.41 -12.73 10.93
CA LEU A 107 -0.42 -12.16 9.86
C LEU A 107 -1.54 -11.31 10.46
N ALA A 108 -2.09 -11.72 11.61
CA ALA A 108 -3.11 -10.97 12.33
C ALA A 108 -2.60 -9.59 12.77
N ASP A 109 -1.41 -9.49 13.37
CA ASP A 109 -0.84 -8.21 13.82
C ASP A 109 -0.59 -7.26 12.66
N LEU A 110 -0.14 -7.78 11.51
CA LEU A 110 0.08 -6.97 10.30
C LEU A 110 -1.24 -6.50 9.68
N ALA A 111 -2.28 -7.32 9.72
CA ALA A 111 -3.60 -6.95 9.22
C ALA A 111 -4.29 -5.93 10.14
N GLU A 112 -4.15 -6.06 11.45
CA GLU A 112 -4.62 -5.06 12.42
C GLU A 112 -3.95 -3.72 12.19
N GLU A 113 -2.62 -3.71 12.05
CA GLU A 113 -1.86 -2.48 11.77
C GLU A 113 -2.24 -1.82 10.44
N PHE A 114 -2.46 -2.61 9.38
CA PHE A 114 -2.94 -2.08 8.10
C PHE A 114 -4.32 -1.41 8.24
N GLY A 115 -5.15 -1.88 9.17
CA GLY A 115 -6.49 -1.36 9.39
C GLY A 115 -6.58 -0.10 10.25
N ALA A 116 -5.50 0.25 10.97
CA ALA A 116 -5.42 1.36 11.91
C ALA A 116 -5.22 2.72 11.21
#